data_AF-A0A1G7FTY0-F1
#
_entry.id   AF-A0A1G7FTY0-F1
#
_cell.length_a   1.000
_cell.length_b   1.000
_cell.length_c   1.000
_cell.angle_alpha   90.00
_cell.angle_beta   90.00
_cell.angle_gamma   90.00
#
_symmetry.space_group_name_H-M   'P 1'
#
loop_
_entity.id
_entity.type
_entity.pdbx_description
1 polymer ?
#
loop_
_entity_poly.entity_id
_entity_poly.type
_entity_poly.pdbx_seq_one_letter_code
_entity_poly.pdbx_strand_id
1 'polypeptide(L)'
;MKIKLLLPLAVFSIVLLSCSKEEDSVTNSAELTLQIETPIKEQVPNRTYDTESRGIYHGIIASGETTSRGKIWINLGNNGLYNASIEMVNGDVYDFALKNDYYQINTQTEVQFLGTAGKFTVNVSDINAPVVTEVVLNNQPYFSSVVKNRNIMAAVSRTGTFSDPVNTSFTGTWNIISDGSITNPNGEGGQTITSVVVTYNGVMYTDTVMEVFNNGCFGGPGYIPDMDAFEFNAIFAADQNSMFGGSTSWALGVLPFFPQGYTNLADCTPTSSGTFSWAHPTNGLTRSGTIFID
;
A
#
# COMPACT_ATOMS: atom_id res chain seq x y z
N MET A 1 -67.57 26.93 -53.28
CA MET A 1 -66.87 26.02 -52.35
C MET A 1 -65.48 25.77 -52.92
N LYS A 2 -64.42 26.15 -52.18
CA LYS A 2 -63.06 26.34 -52.73
C LYS A 2 -62.36 24.98 -52.91
N ILE A 3 -62.01 24.64 -54.15
CA ILE A 3 -61.06 23.57 -54.49
C ILE A 3 -59.64 24.17 -54.45
N LYS A 4 -58.82 23.66 -53.54
CA LYS A 4 -57.36 23.82 -53.41
C LYS A 4 -56.87 22.44 -52.94
N LEU A 5 -55.75 21.87 -53.31
CA LEU A 5 -54.50 22.40 -53.85
C LEU A 5 -53.74 21.22 -54.47
N LEU A 6 -52.96 21.54 -55.50
CA LEU A 6 -52.00 20.73 -56.23
C LEU A 6 -51.04 19.88 -55.39
N LEU A 7 -50.78 18.67 -55.90
CA LEU A 7 -49.63 17.80 -55.60
C LEU A 7 -48.40 18.26 -56.42
N PRO A 8 -47.22 18.44 -55.80
CA PRO A 8 -45.98 17.83 -56.34
C PRO A 8 -45.02 17.36 -55.21
N LEU A 9 -44.42 16.16 -55.29
CA LEU A 9 -43.14 15.77 -55.94
C LEU A 9 -41.89 15.95 -55.04
N ALA A 10 -41.00 14.93 -55.11
CA ALA A 10 -39.63 14.80 -54.57
C ALA A 10 -39.54 14.33 -53.10
N VAL A 11 -39.14 13.08 -52.75
CA VAL A 11 -37.99 12.24 -53.16
C VAL A 11 -36.67 12.99 -53.05
N PHE A 12 -36.07 12.98 -51.86
CA PHE A 12 -34.64 12.67 -51.68
C PHE A 12 -34.40 12.31 -50.21
N SER A 13 -34.46 11.01 -49.92
CA SER A 13 -34.01 10.43 -48.65
C SER A 13 -32.48 10.50 -48.61
N ILE A 14 -31.93 11.53 -47.98
CA ILE A 14 -30.53 11.53 -47.57
C ILE A 14 -30.48 10.74 -46.25
N VAL A 15 -30.32 9.42 -46.37
CA VAL A 15 -29.85 8.58 -45.27
C VAL A 15 -28.37 8.90 -45.10
N LEU A 16 -28.07 9.86 -44.22
CA LEU A 16 -26.71 10.04 -43.70
C LEU A 16 -26.40 8.81 -42.84
N LEU A 17 -25.72 7.84 -43.46
CA LEU A 17 -24.91 6.86 -42.75
C LEU A 17 -23.84 7.64 -41.97
N SER A 18 -24.16 7.99 -40.72
CA SER A 18 -23.15 8.27 -39.71
C SER A 18 -22.45 6.94 -39.42
N CYS A 19 -21.44 6.64 -40.24
CA CYS A 19 -20.38 5.74 -39.83
C CYS A 19 -19.57 6.53 -38.80
N SER A 20 -19.98 6.47 -37.54
CA SER A 20 -19.11 6.85 -36.43
C SER A 20 -17.94 5.89 -36.51
N LYS A 21 -16.82 6.40 -37.01
CA LYS A 21 -15.53 5.75 -36.90
C LYS A 21 -15.32 5.47 -35.41
N GLU A 22 -15.25 4.20 -35.04
CA GLU A 22 -14.79 3.80 -33.71
C GLU A 22 -13.44 4.48 -33.47
N GLU A 23 -13.40 5.39 -32.50
CA GLU A 23 -12.14 5.86 -31.93
C GLU A 23 -11.57 4.71 -31.11
N ASP A 24 -10.83 3.84 -31.79
CA ASP A 24 -9.90 2.93 -31.15
C ASP A 24 -8.87 3.73 -30.37
N SER A 25 -9.06 3.85 -29.05
CA SER A 25 -8.08 3.67 -27.98
C SER A 25 -6.58 4.03 -28.19
N VAL A 26 -6.22 5.05 -28.97
CA VAL A 26 -4.80 5.47 -29.13
C VAL A 26 -4.23 6.16 -27.87
N THR A 27 -5.07 6.53 -26.89
CA THR A 27 -4.60 7.24 -25.68
C THR A 27 -3.79 6.36 -24.71
N ASN A 28 -4.03 5.04 -24.67
CA ASN A 28 -3.34 4.16 -23.71
C ASN A 28 -1.90 3.84 -24.11
N SER A 29 -1.59 3.79 -25.41
CA SER A 29 -0.29 3.28 -25.89
C SER A 29 0.87 4.26 -25.65
N ALA A 30 0.62 5.57 -25.77
CA ALA A 30 1.63 6.60 -25.54
C ALA A 30 1.98 6.75 -24.05
N GLU A 31 0.99 6.61 -23.18
CA GLU A 31 1.15 6.65 -21.71
C GLU A 31 1.93 5.44 -21.20
N LEU A 32 1.68 4.25 -21.75
CA LEU A 32 2.44 3.02 -21.46
C LEU A 32 3.93 3.12 -21.82
N THR A 33 4.28 3.73 -22.96
CA THR A 33 5.68 3.86 -23.39
C THR A 33 6.50 4.79 -22.49
N LEU A 34 5.91 5.87 -21.97
CA LEU A 34 6.59 6.80 -21.05
C LEU A 34 6.91 6.13 -19.71
N GLN A 35 6.12 5.14 -19.29
CA GLN A 35 6.35 4.41 -18.03
C GLN A 35 7.45 3.35 -18.12
N ILE A 36 7.94 2.98 -19.31
CA ILE A 36 8.96 1.93 -19.47
C ILE A 36 10.30 2.35 -18.84
N GLU A 37 10.68 3.62 -18.99
CA GLU A 37 11.94 4.16 -18.46
C GLU A 37 11.81 4.75 -17.04
N THR A 38 10.58 4.85 -16.53
CA THR A 38 10.29 5.42 -15.21
C THR A 38 10.60 4.39 -14.11
N PRO A 39 11.35 4.76 -13.06
CA PRO A 39 11.56 3.90 -11.89
C PRO A 39 10.22 3.38 -11.35
N ILE A 40 10.16 2.10 -10.93
CA ILE A 40 8.88 1.46 -10.54
C ILE A 40 8.13 2.26 -9.46
N LYS A 41 8.87 2.87 -8.52
CA LYS A 41 8.31 3.69 -7.45
C LYS A 41 7.62 4.98 -7.91
N GLU A 42 7.92 5.44 -9.13
CA GLU A 42 7.35 6.63 -9.75
C GLU A 42 6.29 6.28 -10.82
N GLN A 43 6.08 5.00 -11.12
CA GLN A 43 5.09 4.59 -12.10
C GLN A 43 3.66 4.77 -11.56
N VAL A 44 2.78 5.25 -12.44
CA VAL A 44 1.34 5.34 -12.15
C VAL A 44 0.67 3.99 -12.46
N PRO A 45 -0.09 3.40 -11.52
CA PRO A 45 -0.81 2.16 -11.78
C PRO A 45 -1.76 2.29 -12.97
N ASN A 46 -1.71 1.32 -13.88
CA ASN A 46 -2.60 1.25 -15.03
C ASN A 46 -3.98 0.75 -14.59
N ARG A 47 -4.98 1.62 -14.77
CA ARG A 47 -6.37 1.37 -14.37
C ARG A 47 -6.97 0.08 -14.95
N THR A 48 -6.55 -0.35 -16.14
CA THR A 48 -7.02 -1.61 -16.75
C THR A 48 -6.65 -2.82 -15.88
N TYR A 49 -5.60 -2.72 -15.07
CA TYR A 49 -5.10 -3.80 -14.24
C TYR A 49 -5.51 -3.72 -12.76
N ASP A 50 -6.41 -2.79 -12.39
CA ASP A 50 -6.88 -2.65 -11.00
C ASP A 50 -7.58 -3.93 -10.48
N THR A 51 -8.22 -4.69 -11.36
CA THR A 51 -8.92 -5.95 -11.04
C THR A 51 -8.20 -7.20 -11.59
N GLU A 52 -6.96 -7.05 -12.07
CA GLU A 52 -6.17 -8.15 -12.62
C GLU A 52 -4.93 -8.43 -11.74
N SER A 53 -4.33 -9.61 -11.92
CA SER A 53 -3.04 -9.95 -11.29
C SER A 53 -1.87 -9.11 -11.84
N ARG A 54 -2.02 -8.54 -13.04
CA ARG A 54 -1.01 -7.64 -13.64
C ARG A 54 -1.02 -6.27 -12.97
N GLY A 55 0.06 -5.48 -13.04
CA GLY A 55 0.10 -4.12 -12.47
C GLY A 55 1.14 -3.95 -11.38
N ILE A 56 1.02 -2.91 -10.55
CA ILE A 56 2.00 -2.61 -9.50
C ILE A 56 1.50 -3.14 -8.15
N TYR A 57 2.44 -3.65 -7.35
CA TYR A 57 2.24 -3.98 -5.94
C TYR A 57 3.27 -3.21 -5.12
N HIS A 58 2.85 -2.76 -3.95
CA HIS A 58 3.69 -1.97 -3.04
C HIS A 58 3.51 -2.46 -1.61
N GLY A 59 4.56 -2.39 -0.81
CA GLY A 59 4.48 -2.65 0.61
C GLY A 59 5.83 -2.60 1.29
N ILE A 60 6.02 -3.48 2.26
CA ILE A 60 7.18 -3.48 3.14
C ILE A 60 7.97 -4.77 3.05
N ILE A 61 9.24 -4.68 3.40
CA ILE A 61 10.12 -5.79 3.70
C ILE A 61 10.74 -5.57 5.08
N ALA A 62 10.80 -6.60 5.91
CA ALA A 62 11.27 -6.47 7.30
C ALA A 62 11.98 -7.74 7.78
N SER A 63 13.06 -7.57 8.53
CA SER A 63 13.76 -8.67 9.19
C SER A 63 12.93 -9.19 10.36
N GLY A 64 12.93 -10.51 10.58
CA GLY A 64 12.36 -11.12 11.78
C GLY A 64 13.23 -10.98 13.03
N GLU A 65 14.52 -10.76 12.85
CA GLU A 65 15.54 -10.88 13.90
C GLU A 65 16.17 -9.53 14.28
N THR A 66 16.00 -8.53 13.42
CA THR A 66 16.61 -7.20 13.58
C THR A 66 15.59 -6.12 13.25
N THR A 67 15.99 -4.86 13.40
CA THR A 67 15.20 -3.69 12.97
C THR A 67 15.41 -3.33 11.50
N SER A 68 16.15 -4.14 10.73
CA SER A 68 16.34 -3.94 9.29
C SER A 68 15.00 -4.03 8.55
N ARG A 69 14.69 -3.02 7.76
CA ARG A 69 13.40 -2.88 7.06
C ARG A 69 13.54 -1.97 5.84
N GLY A 70 12.55 -2.01 4.98
CA GLY A 70 12.48 -1.23 3.76
C GLY A 70 11.12 -1.31 3.11
N LYS A 71 11.04 -0.76 1.91
CA LYS A 71 9.88 -0.78 1.04
C LYS A 71 10.17 -1.63 -0.19
N ILE A 72 9.13 -2.27 -0.71
CA ILE A 72 9.20 -3.09 -1.91
C ILE A 72 8.17 -2.60 -2.94
N TRP A 73 8.59 -2.57 -4.21
CA TRP A 73 7.73 -2.32 -5.35
C TRP A 73 7.90 -3.45 -6.35
N ILE A 74 6.79 -4.01 -6.82
CA ILE A 74 6.76 -5.15 -7.74
C ILE A 74 5.88 -4.77 -8.91
N ASN A 75 6.44 -4.80 -10.11
CA ASN A 75 5.73 -4.57 -11.35
C ASN A 75 5.50 -5.90 -12.05
N LEU A 76 4.24 -6.30 -12.15
CA LEU A 76 3.78 -7.49 -12.87
C LEU A 76 3.16 -7.06 -14.21
N GLY A 77 3.93 -6.38 -15.05
CA GLY A 77 3.49 -6.01 -16.39
C GLY A 77 2.59 -4.78 -16.47
N ASN A 78 2.68 -3.83 -15.53
CA ASN A 78 1.99 -2.54 -15.56
C ASN A 78 2.25 -1.76 -16.86
N ASN A 79 3.52 -1.74 -17.26
CA ASN A 79 4.06 -1.14 -18.49
C ASN A 79 4.60 -2.19 -19.47
N GLY A 80 4.17 -3.45 -19.32
CA GLY A 80 4.68 -4.60 -20.09
C GLY A 80 5.99 -5.21 -19.58
N LEU A 81 6.65 -4.62 -18.57
CA LEU A 81 7.83 -5.19 -17.93
C LEU A 81 7.51 -5.95 -16.63
N TYR A 82 8.36 -6.92 -16.30
CA TYR A 82 8.33 -7.63 -15.03
C TYR A 82 9.64 -7.37 -14.28
N ASN A 83 9.58 -6.46 -13.32
CA ASN A 83 10.71 -6.06 -12.50
C ASN A 83 10.25 -5.71 -11.08
N ALA A 84 11.19 -5.63 -10.15
CA ALA A 84 10.91 -5.20 -8.80
C ALA A 84 12.12 -4.47 -8.22
N SER A 85 11.86 -3.66 -7.19
CA SER A 85 12.89 -2.91 -6.49
C SER A 85 12.60 -2.93 -4.99
N ILE A 86 13.64 -3.03 -4.19
CA ILE A 86 13.60 -2.94 -2.73
C ILE A 86 14.49 -1.77 -2.30
N GLU A 87 13.93 -0.84 -1.55
CA GLU A 87 14.65 0.30 -0.95
C GLU A 87 14.65 0.14 0.57
N MET A 88 15.84 -0.05 1.15
CA MET A 88 16.02 -0.21 2.58
C MET A 88 16.11 1.16 3.27
N VAL A 89 15.77 1.23 4.56
CA VAL A 89 15.81 2.48 5.34
C VAL A 89 17.21 3.11 5.41
N ASN A 90 18.27 2.32 5.25
CA ASN A 90 19.65 2.83 5.18
C ASN A 90 20.01 3.45 3.82
N GLY A 91 19.09 3.45 2.84
CA GLY A 91 19.28 3.97 1.49
C GLY A 91 19.77 2.95 0.45
N ASP A 92 20.03 1.70 0.85
CA ASP A 92 20.41 0.66 -0.11
C ASP A 92 19.22 0.31 -1.03
N VAL A 93 19.50 0.20 -2.33
CA VAL A 93 18.51 -0.20 -3.34
C VAL A 93 18.93 -1.51 -4.01
N TYR A 94 17.99 -2.44 -4.11
CA TYR A 94 18.18 -3.75 -4.72
C TYR A 94 17.15 -3.95 -5.83
N ASP A 95 17.62 -4.14 -7.07
CA ASP A 95 16.75 -4.37 -8.22
C ASP A 95 16.71 -5.85 -8.61
N PHE A 96 15.55 -6.26 -9.09
CA PHE A 96 15.25 -7.65 -9.44
C PHE A 96 14.57 -7.74 -10.79
N ALA A 97 14.92 -8.79 -11.52
CA ALA A 97 14.27 -9.18 -12.76
C ALA A 97 13.61 -10.55 -12.61
N LEU A 98 12.66 -10.84 -13.47
CA LEU A 98 12.03 -12.16 -13.53
C LEU A 98 13.06 -13.26 -13.85
N LYS A 99 12.97 -14.41 -13.17
CA LYS A 99 13.93 -15.51 -13.32
C LYS A 99 13.94 -16.19 -14.69
N ASN A 100 12.79 -16.32 -15.38
CA ASN A 100 12.65 -17.16 -16.60
C ASN A 100 11.60 -16.61 -17.61
N ASP A 101 11.67 -17.09 -18.85
CA ASP A 101 11.09 -16.51 -20.08
C ASP A 101 9.65 -16.01 -20.02
N TYR A 102 9.47 -14.76 -20.46
CA TYR A 102 8.24 -13.98 -20.57
C TYR A 102 7.04 -14.71 -21.19
N TYR A 103 7.27 -15.73 -22.02
CA TYR A 103 6.27 -16.39 -22.84
C TYR A 103 5.30 -17.34 -22.07
N GLN A 104 5.51 -17.58 -20.78
CA GLN A 104 4.63 -18.45 -19.95
C GLN A 104 3.79 -17.68 -18.90
N ILE A 105 3.91 -16.36 -18.82
CA ILE A 105 3.37 -15.59 -17.69
C ILE A 105 1.87 -15.34 -17.77
N ASN A 106 1.25 -15.38 -18.97
CA ASN A 106 -0.14 -14.95 -19.16
C ASN A 106 -1.20 -15.74 -18.35
N THR A 107 -0.80 -16.81 -17.65
CA THR A 107 -1.66 -17.57 -16.73
C THR A 107 -1.00 -17.85 -15.37
N GLN A 108 0.23 -17.41 -15.14
CA GLN A 108 0.94 -17.66 -13.90
C GLN A 108 0.61 -16.58 -12.87
N THR A 109 -0.08 -17.00 -11.82
CA THR A 109 -0.30 -16.19 -10.63
C THR A 109 0.92 -16.23 -9.71
N GLU A 110 1.94 -17.03 -10.00
CA GLU A 110 3.16 -17.16 -9.19
C GLU A 110 4.40 -16.93 -10.04
N VAL A 111 5.25 -16.00 -9.62
CA VAL A 111 6.46 -15.60 -10.35
C VAL A 111 7.64 -15.42 -9.40
N GLN A 112 8.84 -15.78 -9.87
CA GLN A 112 10.08 -15.65 -9.09
C GLN A 112 10.96 -14.52 -9.63
N PHE A 113 11.40 -13.65 -8.72
CA PHE A 113 12.32 -12.56 -8.97
C PHE A 113 13.72 -12.89 -8.46
N LEU A 114 14.73 -12.59 -9.28
CA LEU A 114 16.14 -12.73 -8.94
C LEU A 114 16.87 -11.40 -9.15
N GLY A 115 17.73 -11.08 -8.18
CA GLY A 115 18.66 -9.97 -8.25
C GLY A 115 20.05 -10.46 -7.83
N THR A 116 21.06 -9.59 -7.96
CA THR A 116 22.43 -9.92 -7.53
C THR A 116 22.53 -10.14 -6.01
N ALA A 117 21.72 -9.43 -5.25
CA ALA A 117 21.71 -9.47 -3.79
C ALA A 117 20.70 -10.46 -3.22
N GLY A 118 19.82 -11.07 -4.02
CA GLY A 118 18.70 -11.78 -3.42
C GLY A 118 17.71 -12.44 -4.38
N LYS A 119 16.63 -12.93 -3.79
CA LYS A 119 15.49 -13.50 -4.50
C LYS A 119 14.20 -13.37 -3.68
N PHE A 120 13.07 -13.50 -4.34
CA PHE A 120 11.77 -13.76 -3.72
C PHE A 120 10.80 -14.32 -4.74
N THR A 121 9.70 -14.89 -4.26
CA THR A 121 8.58 -15.38 -5.07
C THR A 121 7.33 -14.61 -4.71
N VAL A 122 6.52 -14.25 -5.70
CA VAL A 122 5.27 -13.52 -5.54
C VAL A 122 4.13 -14.39 -6.05
N ASN A 123 3.09 -14.54 -5.24
CA ASN A 123 1.86 -15.21 -5.61
C ASN A 123 0.67 -14.23 -5.49
N VAL A 124 0.01 -13.97 -6.62
CA VAL A 124 -1.12 -13.06 -6.82
C VAL A 124 -2.37 -13.81 -7.28
N SER A 125 -2.54 -15.06 -6.81
CA SER A 125 -3.77 -15.83 -7.04
C SER A 125 -4.98 -15.16 -6.39
N ASP A 126 -4.76 -14.45 -5.28
CA ASP A 126 -5.67 -13.45 -4.73
C ASP A 126 -5.00 -12.09 -4.85
N ILE A 127 -5.56 -11.21 -5.68
CA ILE A 127 -5.01 -9.87 -5.92
C ILE A 127 -5.17 -8.95 -4.70
N ASN A 128 -6.12 -9.24 -3.81
CA ASN A 128 -6.38 -8.45 -2.61
C ASN A 128 -5.55 -8.94 -1.41
N ALA A 129 -4.97 -10.14 -1.51
CA ALA A 129 -4.11 -10.72 -0.49
C ALA A 129 -2.87 -11.39 -1.13
N PRO A 130 -2.03 -10.61 -1.84
CA PRO A 130 -0.84 -11.16 -2.50
C PRO A 130 0.16 -11.67 -1.45
N VAL A 131 0.80 -12.79 -1.75
CA VAL A 131 1.75 -13.45 -0.86
C VAL A 131 3.16 -13.37 -1.44
N VAL A 132 4.10 -12.86 -0.66
CA VAL A 132 5.51 -12.82 -1.03
C VAL A 132 6.29 -13.77 -0.12
N THR A 133 6.98 -14.75 -0.71
CA THR A 133 7.69 -15.81 0.00
C THR A 133 9.15 -15.90 -0.43
N GLU A 134 9.93 -16.67 0.34
CA GLU A 134 11.36 -16.89 0.10
C GLU A 134 12.18 -15.61 -0.08
N VAL A 135 11.80 -14.55 0.64
CA VAL A 135 12.48 -13.26 0.54
C VAL A 135 13.85 -13.37 1.18
N VAL A 136 14.89 -13.29 0.37
CA VAL A 136 16.28 -13.36 0.79
C VAL A 136 17.03 -12.17 0.22
N LEU A 137 17.72 -11.43 1.09
CA LEU A 137 18.62 -10.32 0.74
C LEU A 137 19.96 -10.53 1.44
N ASN A 138 21.05 -10.50 0.70
CA ASN A 138 22.42 -10.71 1.20
C ASN A 138 22.53 -11.98 2.07
N ASN A 139 21.90 -13.07 1.62
CA ASN A 139 21.78 -14.36 2.31
C ASN A 139 21.07 -14.30 3.68
N GLN A 140 20.30 -13.24 3.97
CA GLN A 140 19.46 -13.13 5.16
C GLN A 140 17.99 -13.23 4.79
N PRO A 141 17.18 -13.98 5.56
CA PRO A 141 15.74 -14.06 5.34
C PRO A 141 15.04 -12.77 5.78
N TYR A 142 14.01 -12.39 5.03
CA TYR A 142 13.11 -11.29 5.35
C TYR A 142 11.65 -11.75 5.22
N PHE A 143 10.78 -11.00 5.88
CA PHE A 143 9.34 -11.05 5.67
C PHE A 143 8.92 -9.91 4.74
N SER A 144 7.82 -10.10 4.03
CA SER A 144 7.25 -9.08 3.16
C SER A 144 5.73 -9.11 3.25
N SER A 145 5.14 -7.93 3.21
CA SER A 145 3.69 -7.75 3.06
C SER A 145 3.47 -6.69 2.00
N VAL A 146 2.72 -7.03 0.97
CA VAL A 146 2.44 -6.13 -0.16
C VAL A 146 0.95 -6.08 -0.39
N VAL A 147 0.51 -4.98 -0.99
CA VAL A 147 -0.87 -4.77 -1.42
C VAL A 147 -0.88 -4.35 -2.88
N LYS A 148 -2.03 -4.52 -3.52
CA LYS A 148 -2.24 -4.04 -4.88
C LYS A 148 -2.18 -2.52 -4.90
N ASN A 149 -1.34 -1.97 -5.76
CA ASN A 149 -1.33 -0.54 -6.03
C ASN A 149 -2.32 -0.24 -7.18
N ARG A 150 -3.34 0.58 -6.93
CA ARG A 150 -4.46 0.83 -7.85
C ARG A 150 -4.44 2.26 -8.39
N ASN A 151 -5.10 2.49 -9.51
CA ASN A 151 -5.12 3.81 -10.13
C ASN A 151 -5.92 4.85 -9.34
N ILE A 152 -6.94 4.42 -8.57
CA ILE A 152 -7.78 5.31 -7.77
C ILE A 152 -6.99 6.09 -6.70
N MET A 153 -6.05 5.40 -6.05
CA MET A 153 -5.15 5.95 -5.05
C MET A 153 -3.97 5.00 -4.92
N ALA A 154 -2.77 5.56 -4.91
CA ALA A 154 -1.58 4.75 -4.78
C ALA A 154 -1.49 4.15 -3.37
N ALA A 155 -1.22 2.85 -3.29
CA ALA A 155 -0.91 2.20 -2.03
C ALA A 155 0.32 2.86 -1.39
N VAL A 156 0.27 3.04 -0.08
CA VAL A 156 1.34 3.68 0.70
C VAL A 156 1.75 2.79 1.85
N SER A 157 3.05 2.76 2.12
CA SER A 157 3.61 2.16 3.32
C SER A 157 4.47 3.15 4.10
N ARG A 158 4.48 2.97 5.42
CA ARG A 158 5.39 3.63 6.36
C ARG A 158 6.07 2.54 7.19
N THR A 159 7.39 2.59 7.23
CA THR A 159 8.20 1.64 7.99
C THR A 159 8.55 2.23 9.34
N GLY A 160 8.90 1.37 10.29
CA GLY A 160 9.25 1.82 11.62
C GLY A 160 9.77 0.71 12.51
N THR A 161 10.02 1.07 13.76
CA THR A 161 10.49 0.17 14.80
C THR A 161 9.68 0.33 16.07
N PHE A 162 9.74 -0.69 16.92
CA PHE A 162 9.30 -0.58 18.29
C PHE A 162 10.41 -1.03 19.24
N SER A 163 10.38 -0.53 20.47
CA SER A 163 11.24 -1.02 21.54
C SER A 163 10.60 -0.83 22.91
N ASP A 164 10.84 -1.80 23.79
CA ASP A 164 10.58 -1.69 25.23
C ASP A 164 11.83 -1.09 25.91
N PRO A 165 11.74 0.08 26.55
CA PRO A 165 12.90 0.74 27.16
C PRO A 165 13.42 0.02 28.41
N VAL A 166 12.60 -0.83 29.05
CA VAL A 166 13.00 -1.62 30.22
C VAL A 166 13.65 -2.92 29.77
N ASN A 167 13.13 -3.52 28.70
CA ASN A 167 13.70 -4.72 28.10
C ASN A 167 14.07 -4.48 26.64
N THR A 168 15.30 -4.01 26.44
CA THR A 168 15.83 -3.64 25.13
C THR A 168 15.95 -4.79 24.13
N SER A 169 15.82 -6.05 24.58
CA SER A 169 15.75 -7.22 23.67
C SER A 169 14.36 -7.39 23.04
N PHE A 170 13.34 -6.74 23.58
CA PHE A 170 12.00 -6.70 23.00
C PHE A 170 11.91 -5.51 22.04
N THR A 171 12.40 -5.73 20.83
CA THR A 171 12.44 -4.73 19.75
C THR A 171 12.28 -5.42 18.40
N GLY A 172 11.71 -4.70 17.44
CA GLY A 172 11.45 -5.22 16.11
C GLY A 172 10.97 -4.12 15.17
N THR A 173 10.35 -4.50 14.06
CA THR A 173 9.79 -3.54 13.11
C THR A 173 8.31 -3.30 13.36
N TRP A 174 7.84 -2.10 13.07
CA TRP A 174 6.45 -1.68 13.16
C TRP A 174 6.10 -0.91 11.90
N ASN A 175 5.35 -1.54 11.00
CA ASN A 175 5.07 -0.96 9.69
C ASN A 175 3.56 -0.85 9.49
N ILE A 176 3.12 0.17 8.78
CA ILE A 176 1.71 0.36 8.43
C ILE A 176 1.57 0.49 6.92
N ILE A 177 0.46 -0.02 6.39
CA ILE A 177 0.15 -0.04 4.97
C ILE A 177 -1.28 0.47 4.78
N SER A 178 -1.46 1.27 3.74
CA SER A 178 -2.76 1.53 3.11
C SER A 178 -2.72 0.99 1.69
N ASP A 179 -3.80 0.33 1.27
CA ASP A 179 -3.96 -0.19 -0.09
C ASP A 179 -4.68 0.77 -1.04
N GLY A 180 -5.01 1.98 -0.57
CA GLY A 180 -5.72 3.00 -1.34
C GLY A 180 -7.17 2.67 -1.67
N SER A 181 -7.75 1.61 -1.10
CA SER A 181 -9.15 1.23 -1.39
C SER A 181 -10.18 2.21 -0.82
N ILE A 182 -9.85 2.86 0.30
CA ILE A 182 -10.69 3.87 0.95
C ILE A 182 -9.91 5.18 1.02
N THR A 183 -10.35 6.16 0.23
CA THR A 183 -9.76 7.49 0.18
C THR A 183 -10.58 8.48 0.99
N ASN A 184 -9.91 9.49 1.55
CA ASN A 184 -10.54 10.56 2.31
C ASN A 184 -11.53 10.07 3.40
N PRO A 185 -11.15 9.10 4.25
CA PRO A 185 -12.08 8.45 5.16
C PRO A 185 -12.69 9.42 6.19
N ASN A 186 -11.97 10.48 6.54
CA ASN A 186 -12.38 11.47 7.55
C ASN A 186 -12.72 12.85 6.96
N GLY A 187 -12.71 13.03 5.64
CA GLY A 187 -12.96 14.34 5.01
C GLY A 187 -11.74 15.27 4.93
N GLU A 188 -10.56 14.79 5.34
CA GLU A 188 -9.32 15.55 5.50
C GLU A 188 -8.26 15.20 4.43
N GLY A 189 -8.60 14.39 3.42
CA GLY A 189 -7.67 13.80 2.48
C GLY A 189 -7.13 12.45 2.97
N GLY A 190 -6.01 11.99 2.41
CA GLY A 190 -5.36 10.74 2.82
C GLY A 190 -6.13 9.47 2.45
N GLN A 191 -5.74 8.37 3.10
CA GLN A 191 -6.27 7.03 2.87
C GLN A 191 -6.24 6.19 4.15
N THR A 192 -7.23 5.29 4.28
CA THR A 192 -7.38 4.42 5.47
C THR A 192 -6.18 3.50 5.64
N ILE A 193 -5.68 3.36 6.87
CA ILE A 193 -4.71 2.31 7.21
C ILE A 193 -5.44 0.97 7.10
N THR A 194 -4.97 0.09 6.23
CA THR A 194 -5.60 -1.21 5.99
C THR A 194 -4.87 -2.36 6.66
N SER A 195 -3.60 -2.16 7.02
CA SER A 195 -2.90 -3.12 7.86
C SER A 195 -1.75 -2.52 8.64
N VAL A 196 -1.42 -3.19 9.74
CA VAL A 196 -0.21 -3.02 10.51
C VAL A 196 0.55 -4.35 10.50
N VAL A 197 1.85 -4.29 10.26
CA VAL A 197 2.74 -5.44 10.15
C VAL A 197 3.90 -5.27 11.13
N VAL A 198 3.97 -6.17 12.11
CA VAL A 198 5.00 -6.20 13.14
C VAL A 198 5.87 -7.43 12.94
N THR A 199 7.19 -7.25 12.90
CA THR A 199 8.14 -8.39 12.89
C THR A 199 8.96 -8.41 14.16
N TYR A 200 9.03 -9.58 14.80
CA TYR A 200 9.78 -9.79 16.03
C TYR A 200 10.07 -11.27 16.25
N ASN A 201 11.28 -11.58 16.72
CA ASN A 201 11.70 -12.92 17.14
C ASN A 201 11.40 -14.00 16.07
N GLY A 202 11.75 -13.69 14.82
CA GLY A 202 11.58 -14.60 13.69
C GLY A 202 10.13 -14.79 13.23
N VAL A 203 9.19 -13.95 13.69
CA VAL A 203 7.77 -14.03 13.36
C VAL A 203 7.29 -12.71 12.75
N MET A 204 6.39 -12.80 11.77
CA MET A 204 5.61 -11.68 11.26
C MET A 204 4.17 -11.80 11.77
N TYR A 205 3.67 -10.72 12.35
CA TYR A 205 2.27 -10.55 12.72
C TYR A 205 1.65 -9.49 11.82
N THR A 206 0.44 -9.75 11.35
CA THR A 206 -0.34 -8.80 10.56
C THR A 206 -1.69 -8.64 11.20
N ASP A 207 -2.12 -7.39 11.35
CA ASP A 207 -3.50 -7.05 11.67
C ASP A 207 -4.06 -6.19 10.55
N THR A 208 -5.26 -6.55 10.10
CA THR A 208 -5.98 -5.93 8.99
C THR A 208 -7.30 -5.32 9.43
N VAL A 209 -7.56 -5.24 10.73
CA VAL A 209 -8.80 -4.70 11.31
C VAL A 209 -8.43 -3.53 12.22
N MET A 210 -8.64 -2.32 11.74
CA MET A 210 -8.36 -1.11 12.51
C MET A 210 -9.63 -0.60 13.19
N GLU A 211 -9.54 -0.25 14.47
CA GLU A 211 -10.66 0.30 15.22
C GLU A 211 -10.89 1.78 14.92
N VAL A 212 -12.15 2.20 14.90
CA VAL A 212 -12.46 3.63 14.99
C VAL A 212 -12.17 4.13 16.41
N PHE A 213 -11.68 5.36 16.52
CA PHE A 213 -11.28 5.93 17.80
C PHE A 213 -11.86 7.33 18.02
N ASN A 214 -11.67 7.88 19.22
CA ASN A 214 -12.03 9.27 19.51
C ASN A 214 -10.82 10.16 19.28
N ASN A 215 -10.85 11.00 18.26
CA ASN A 215 -9.77 11.92 17.97
C ASN A 215 -10.01 13.25 18.71
N GLY A 216 -9.26 13.46 19.79
CA GLY A 216 -9.31 14.68 20.58
C GLY A 216 -8.81 15.92 19.84
N CYS A 217 -8.07 15.76 18.74
CA CYS A 217 -7.50 16.88 17.99
C CYS A 217 -8.40 17.54 16.99
N PHE A 218 -9.29 16.76 16.41
CA PHE A 218 -10.24 17.28 15.44
C PHE A 218 -11.69 17.12 15.93
N GLY A 219 -11.86 16.72 17.21
CA GLY A 219 -13.11 16.85 17.95
C GLY A 219 -14.21 15.88 17.51
N GLY A 220 -13.84 14.66 17.11
CA GLY A 220 -14.78 13.70 16.52
C GLY A 220 -14.69 12.29 17.14
N PRO A 221 -15.78 11.73 17.68
CA PRO A 221 -15.87 10.30 17.90
C PRO A 221 -15.98 9.57 16.56
N GLY A 222 -15.47 8.34 16.47
CA GLY A 222 -15.62 7.50 15.28
C GLY A 222 -14.64 7.83 14.16
N TYR A 223 -13.48 8.40 14.49
CA TYR A 223 -12.41 8.69 13.55
C TYR A 223 -11.82 7.39 13.01
N ILE A 224 -11.70 7.27 11.69
CA ILE A 224 -11.15 6.09 11.01
C ILE A 224 -9.64 6.24 10.92
N PRO A 225 -8.84 5.24 11.32
CA PRO A 225 -7.39 5.35 11.19
C PRO A 225 -6.93 5.57 9.75
N ASP A 226 -6.11 6.60 9.53
CA ASP A 226 -5.66 7.00 8.21
C ASP A 226 -4.20 7.48 8.20
N MET A 227 -3.68 7.59 6.98
CA MET A 227 -2.36 8.12 6.68
C MET A 227 -2.45 9.10 5.52
N ASP A 228 -1.49 10.03 5.47
CA ASP A 228 -1.38 11.08 4.47
C ASP A 228 -2.58 12.06 4.45
N ALA A 229 -3.27 12.18 5.58
CA ALA A 229 -4.30 13.18 5.79
C ALA A 229 -3.70 14.60 5.69
N PHE A 230 -4.52 15.54 5.20
CA PHE A 230 -4.19 16.94 4.95
C PHE A 230 -2.98 17.17 4.03
N GLU A 231 -2.69 16.20 3.14
CA GLU A 231 -1.56 16.26 2.18
C GLU A 231 -0.18 16.35 2.83
N PHE A 232 -0.06 16.01 4.12
CA PHE A 232 1.21 15.82 4.80
C PHE A 232 1.34 14.36 5.24
N ASN A 233 2.57 13.90 5.53
CA ASN A 233 2.87 12.53 5.95
C ASN A 233 2.38 12.23 7.39
N ALA A 234 1.14 12.59 7.73
CA ALA A 234 0.54 12.28 9.01
C ALA A 234 0.03 10.86 9.09
N ILE A 235 -0.08 10.40 10.32
CA ILE A 235 -0.64 9.11 10.68
C ILE A 235 -1.54 9.35 11.88
N PHE A 236 -2.80 8.93 11.76
CA PHE A 236 -3.77 9.03 12.83
C PHE A 236 -4.30 7.64 13.17
N ALA A 237 -3.75 7.00 14.20
CA ALA A 237 -4.21 5.69 14.67
C ALA A 237 -4.08 5.60 16.18
N ALA A 238 -5.14 5.85 16.95
CA ALA A 238 -5.13 5.70 18.41
C ALA A 238 -6.14 4.65 18.87
N ASP A 239 -6.02 4.20 20.12
CA ASP A 239 -6.89 3.20 20.74
C ASP A 239 -7.02 1.89 19.95
N GLN A 240 -5.96 1.52 19.22
CA GLN A 240 -5.94 0.33 18.38
C GLN A 240 -5.65 -0.92 19.21
N ASN A 241 -6.23 -2.06 18.82
CA ASN A 241 -6.04 -3.34 19.49
C ASN A 241 -5.73 -4.47 18.50
N SER A 242 -4.52 -5.00 18.59
CA SER A 242 -4.05 -6.04 17.69
C SER A 242 -3.62 -7.32 18.42
N MET A 243 -3.65 -8.45 17.72
CA MET A 243 -3.26 -9.76 18.25
C MET A 243 -1.90 -10.21 17.70
N PHE A 244 -0.83 -9.59 18.19
CA PHE A 244 0.55 -9.93 17.80
C PHE A 244 1.11 -11.05 18.68
N GLY A 245 0.53 -12.24 18.61
CA GLY A 245 0.90 -13.34 19.53
C GLY A 245 0.62 -13.01 21.01
N GLY A 246 -0.22 -12.00 21.27
CA GLY A 246 -0.61 -11.44 22.56
C GLY A 246 -1.49 -10.21 22.33
N SER A 247 -2.28 -9.82 23.33
CA SER A 247 -3.16 -8.64 23.21
C SER A 247 -2.29 -7.38 23.24
N THR A 248 -2.33 -6.59 22.17
CA THR A 248 -1.49 -5.40 22.02
C THR A 248 -2.36 -4.17 21.80
N SER A 249 -2.39 -3.27 22.77
CA SER A 249 -2.99 -1.94 22.60
C SER A 249 -1.92 -0.97 22.13
N TRP A 250 -2.21 -0.13 21.16
CA TRP A 250 -1.23 0.83 20.62
C TRP A 250 -1.87 2.12 20.11
N ALA A 251 -1.04 3.15 20.05
CA ALA A 251 -1.40 4.45 19.51
C ALA A 251 -0.21 5.09 18.80
N LEU A 252 -0.49 5.69 17.65
CA LEU A 252 0.45 6.32 16.74
C LEU A 252 -0.19 7.57 16.14
N GLY A 253 0.18 8.72 16.69
CA GLY A 253 -0.12 10.04 16.13
C GLY A 253 1.15 10.65 15.58
N VAL A 254 1.25 10.78 14.26
CA VAL A 254 2.35 11.48 13.58
C VAL A 254 1.79 12.73 12.92
N LEU A 255 2.36 13.88 13.27
CA LEU A 255 2.02 15.18 12.72
C LEU A 255 3.31 15.94 12.42
N PRO A 256 3.78 15.96 11.16
CA PRO A 256 5.10 16.46 10.79
C PRO A 256 5.36 17.93 11.14
N PHE A 257 4.31 18.73 11.34
CA PHE A 257 4.44 20.13 11.73
C PHE A 257 4.72 20.33 13.23
N PHE A 258 4.55 19.30 14.07
CA PHE A 258 5.00 19.38 15.45
C PHE A 258 6.52 19.20 15.54
N PRO A 259 7.23 19.92 16.43
CA PRO A 259 8.69 19.84 16.53
C PRO A 259 9.22 18.43 16.77
N GLN A 260 8.44 17.60 17.48
CA GLN A 260 8.79 16.22 17.79
C GLN A 260 8.31 15.23 16.72
N GLY A 261 7.48 15.66 15.76
CA GLY A 261 6.86 14.81 14.75
C GLY A 261 5.71 13.92 15.26
N TYR A 262 5.54 13.77 16.59
CA TYR A 262 4.48 12.95 17.19
C TYR A 262 3.52 13.76 18.07
N THR A 263 2.31 13.25 18.20
CA THR A 263 1.27 13.80 19.07
C THR A 263 0.46 12.70 19.76
N ASN A 264 -0.06 13.00 20.95
CA ASN A 264 -1.11 12.20 21.56
C ASN A 264 -2.45 12.58 20.94
N LEU A 265 -3.11 11.64 20.24
CA LEU A 265 -4.37 11.92 19.55
C LEU A 265 -5.58 12.11 20.48
N ALA A 266 -5.45 11.80 21.77
CA ALA A 266 -6.50 12.02 22.75
C ALA A 266 -6.60 13.49 23.21
N ASP A 267 -5.48 14.24 23.20
CA ASP A 267 -5.40 15.60 23.77
C ASP A 267 -4.50 16.57 22.99
N CYS A 268 -3.88 16.12 21.91
CA CYS A 268 -3.02 16.88 20.98
C CYS A 268 -1.75 17.42 21.59
N THR A 269 -1.38 16.89 22.74
CA THR A 269 -0.10 17.22 23.34
C THR A 269 1.01 16.62 22.47
N PRO A 270 2.07 17.39 22.15
CA PRO A 270 3.23 16.83 21.47
C PRO A 270 3.86 15.72 22.32
N THR A 271 4.23 14.62 21.67
CA THR A 271 4.95 13.50 22.28
C THR A 271 6.19 13.18 21.46
N SER A 272 7.06 12.29 21.94
CA SER A 272 8.29 11.89 21.24
C SER A 272 8.15 10.64 20.37
N SER A 273 7.05 9.89 20.50
CA SER A 273 6.85 8.60 19.84
C SER A 273 5.39 8.16 19.88
N GLY A 274 5.04 7.17 19.06
CA GLY A 274 3.88 6.31 19.33
C GLY A 274 4.13 5.43 20.57
N THR A 275 3.10 4.73 21.02
CA THR A 275 3.15 3.86 22.21
C THR A 275 2.49 2.52 21.96
N PHE A 276 2.94 1.49 22.67
CA PHE A 276 2.28 0.19 22.73
C PHE A 276 2.26 -0.37 24.15
N SER A 277 1.30 -1.25 24.40
CA SER A 277 1.18 -2.11 25.58
C SER A 277 0.84 -3.52 25.10
N TRP A 278 1.77 -4.45 25.26
CA TRP A 278 1.72 -5.80 24.72
C TRP A 278 1.68 -6.82 25.85
N ALA A 279 0.50 -7.41 26.06
CA ALA A 279 0.29 -8.46 27.05
C ALA A 279 0.63 -9.83 26.46
N HIS A 280 1.58 -10.52 27.08
CA HIS A 280 1.95 -11.87 26.72
C HIS A 280 0.78 -12.83 27.01
N PRO A 281 0.47 -13.78 26.11
CA PRO A 281 -0.79 -14.53 26.12
C PRO A 281 -0.95 -15.47 27.32
N THR A 282 0.15 -15.90 27.96
CA THR A 282 0.12 -17.01 28.92
C THR A 282 0.66 -16.73 30.32
N ASN A 283 1.44 -15.66 30.52
CA ASN A 283 2.10 -15.42 31.82
C ASN A 283 1.71 -14.07 32.45
N GLY A 284 0.81 -13.32 31.82
CA GLY A 284 0.33 -12.02 32.31
C GLY A 284 1.38 -10.91 32.31
N LEU A 285 2.57 -11.13 31.72
CA LEU A 285 3.57 -10.09 31.55
C LEU A 285 3.08 -9.09 30.50
N THR A 286 2.98 -7.83 30.88
CA THR A 286 2.72 -6.72 29.96
C THR A 286 4.01 -5.95 29.72
N ARG A 287 4.34 -5.74 28.45
CA ARG A 287 5.43 -4.88 28.02
C ARG A 287 4.85 -3.58 27.52
N SER A 288 5.54 -2.47 27.79
CA SER A 288 5.14 -1.18 27.26
C SER A 288 6.35 -0.52 26.64
N GLY A 289 6.13 0.22 25.56
CA GLY A 289 7.24 0.81 24.85
C GLY A 289 6.79 1.83 23.82
N THR A 290 7.73 2.17 22.95
CA THR A 290 7.61 3.27 22.00
C THR A 290 7.66 2.75 20.57
N ILE A 291 6.93 3.43 19.68
CA ILE A 291 6.92 3.17 18.23
C ILE A 291 7.54 4.39 17.53
N PHE A 292 8.46 4.15 16.61
CA PHE A 292 9.09 5.17 15.76
C PHE A 292 8.91 4.83 14.29
N ILE A 293 8.26 5.71 13.54
CA ILE A 293 8.12 5.67 12.09
C ILE A 293 9.23 6.50 11.43
N ASP A 294 9.69 6.05 10.26
CA ASP A 294 10.70 6.69 9.41
C ASP A 294 10.19 7.92 8.66
#